data_AF-A0A0X2NKK2-F1
#
_entry.id   AF-A0A0X2NKK2-F1
#
_cell.length_a   1.000
_cell.length_b   1.000
_cell.length_c   1.000
_cell.angle_alpha   90.00
_cell.angle_beta   90.00
_cell.angle_gamma   90.00
#
_symmetry.space_group_name_H-M   'P 1'
#
loop_
_entity.id
_entity.type
_entity.pdbx_description
1 polymer ?
#
loop_
_entity_poly.entity_id
_entity_poly.type
_entity_poly.pdbx_seq_one_letter_code
_entity_poly.pdbx_strand_id
1 'polypeptide(L)'
;MWPGNDVGHLTTEAVAALVDGELSAGAESRAKVHLVHCSDCREEVRAQRQAAARMRDQAGTMSEVHVPGALLDRLTGIPASCGERDAASGDADDHDGVGLDGRRRPESLGARLSTSVRRMLRVSQTGRGRR
;
A
#
# COMPACT_ATOMS: atom_id res chain seq x y z
N MET A 1 28.68 13.97 -4.85
CA MET A 1 27.84 15.04 -5.45
C MET A 1 26.80 14.36 -6.33
N TRP A 2 25.52 14.43 -5.96
CA TRP A 2 24.44 13.96 -6.84
C TRP A 2 24.05 15.10 -7.79
N PRO A 3 24.18 14.91 -9.11
CA PRO A 3 23.72 15.88 -10.09
C PRO A 3 22.24 15.64 -10.35
N GLY A 4 21.39 16.56 -9.91
CA GLY A 4 19.94 16.46 -10.12
C GLY A 4 19.11 17.48 -9.34
N ASN A 5 19.63 18.70 -9.14
CA ASN A 5 18.93 19.75 -8.38
C ASN A 5 18.16 20.75 -9.27
N ASP A 6 17.90 20.40 -10.53
CA ASP A 6 16.99 21.14 -11.41
C ASP A 6 15.71 20.32 -11.61
N VAL A 7 14.83 20.25 -10.61
CA VAL A 7 13.49 19.70 -10.83
C VAL A 7 12.50 20.44 -9.94
N GLY A 8 11.56 21.16 -10.55
CA GLY A 8 10.48 21.86 -9.86
C GLY A 8 9.58 20.93 -9.03
N HIS A 9 8.49 21.48 -8.50
CA HIS A 9 7.48 20.73 -7.76
C HIS A 9 7.02 19.47 -8.51
N LEU A 10 6.52 18.47 -7.77
CA LEU A 10 5.87 17.31 -8.40
C LEU A 10 4.75 17.78 -9.32
N THR A 11 4.66 17.18 -10.50
CA THR A 11 3.51 17.38 -11.38
C THR A 11 2.25 16.82 -10.72
N THR A 12 1.08 17.35 -11.07
CA THR A 12 -0.21 16.86 -10.56
C THR A 12 -0.39 15.36 -10.82
N GLU A 13 0.05 14.88 -11.99
CA GLU A 13 0.05 13.45 -12.33
C GLU A 13 0.94 12.62 -11.40
N ALA A 14 2.12 13.13 -11.04
CA ALA A 14 3.02 12.44 -10.11
C ALA A 14 2.45 12.43 -8.69
N VAL A 15 1.72 13.47 -8.29
CA VAL A 15 1.00 13.52 -7.01
C VAL A 15 -0.13 12.49 -6.99
N ALA A 16 -0.95 12.42 -8.04
CA ALA A 16 -2.02 11.42 -8.17
C ALA A 16 -1.46 10.00 -8.13
N ALA A 17 -0.48 9.68 -8.99
CA ALA A 17 0.16 8.37 -9.04
C ALA A 17 0.81 7.97 -7.70
N LEU A 18 1.37 8.92 -6.95
CA LEU A 18 1.92 8.67 -5.61
C LEU A 18 0.83 8.32 -4.59
N VAL A 19 -0.34 8.96 -4.68
CA VAL A 19 -1.47 8.71 -3.77
C VAL A 19 -2.14 7.38 -4.09
N ASP A 20 -2.27 7.05 -5.37
CA ASP A 20 -2.89 5.81 -5.84
C ASP A 20 -1.94 4.60 -5.74
N GLY A 21 -0.63 4.85 -5.63
CA GLY A 21 0.39 3.79 -5.48
C GLY A 21 0.91 3.24 -6.80
N GLU A 22 0.70 3.97 -7.90
CA GLU A 22 1.02 3.57 -9.27
C GLU A 22 2.44 3.98 -9.72
N LEU A 23 3.21 4.61 -8.84
CA LEU A 23 4.61 4.94 -9.14
C LEU A 23 5.51 3.69 -9.09
N SER A 24 6.49 3.63 -10.00
CA SER A 24 7.58 2.65 -9.89
C SER A 24 8.37 2.86 -8.59
N ALA A 25 8.97 1.80 -8.04
CA ALA A 25 9.67 1.86 -6.74
C ALA A 25 10.74 2.97 -6.67
N GLY A 26 11.49 3.18 -7.76
CA GLY A 26 12.47 4.26 -7.85
C GLY A 26 11.85 5.66 -7.91
N ALA A 27 10.71 5.81 -8.60
CA ALA A 27 9.98 7.08 -8.65
C ALA A 27 9.32 7.40 -7.29
N GLU A 28 8.73 6.40 -6.65
CA GLU A 28 8.12 6.53 -5.32
C GLU A 28 9.16 6.93 -4.25
N SER A 29 10.35 6.33 -4.28
CA SER A 29 11.45 6.69 -3.36
C SER A 29 11.88 8.14 -3.54
N ARG A 30 12.10 8.59 -4.78
CA ARG A 30 12.47 9.99 -5.08
C ARG A 30 11.36 10.97 -4.67
N ALA A 31 10.10 10.63 -4.95
CA ALA A 31 8.96 11.44 -4.55
C ALA A 31 8.89 11.59 -3.02
N LYS A 32 9.05 10.49 -2.27
CA LYS A 32 9.08 10.53 -0.80
C LYS A 32 10.22 11.39 -0.26
N VAL A 33 11.41 11.30 -0.84
CA VAL A 33 12.54 12.17 -0.47
C VAL A 33 12.19 13.64 -0.75
N HIS A 34 11.62 13.95 -1.90
CA HIS A 34 11.17 15.31 -2.22
C HIS A 34 10.17 15.85 -1.21
N LEU A 35 9.20 15.04 -0.76
CA LEU A 35 8.23 15.44 0.27
C LEU A 35 8.89 15.80 1.62
N VAL A 36 10.06 15.26 1.94
CA VAL A 36 10.78 15.68 3.17
C VAL A 36 11.26 17.13 3.04
N HIS A 37 11.68 17.52 1.84
CA HIS A 37 12.32 18.81 1.59
C HIS A 37 11.36 19.92 1.12
N CYS A 38 10.23 19.58 0.51
CA CYS A 38 9.25 20.55 -0.01
C CYS A 38 7.94 20.52 0.79
N SER A 39 7.55 21.67 1.38
CA SER A 39 6.25 21.83 2.07
C SER A 39 5.06 21.76 1.13
N ASP A 40 5.17 22.42 -0.01
CA ASP A 40 4.02 22.67 -0.88
C ASP A 40 3.56 21.35 -1.51
N CYS A 41 4.51 20.52 -1.97
CA CYS A 41 4.20 19.17 -2.43
C CYS A 41 3.63 18.26 -1.32
N ARG A 42 3.96 18.49 -0.05
CA ARG A 42 3.30 17.75 1.05
C ARG A 42 1.85 18.16 1.20
N GLU A 43 1.54 19.43 1.03
CA GLU A 43 0.17 19.94 1.12
C GLU A 43 -0.68 19.41 -0.03
N GLU A 44 -0.16 19.45 -1.26
CA GLU A 44 -0.82 18.87 -2.44
C GLU A 44 -1.11 17.37 -2.27
N VAL A 45 -0.13 16.58 -1.83
CA VAL A 45 -0.33 15.14 -1.55
C VAL A 45 -1.36 14.93 -0.44
N ARG A 46 -1.40 15.78 0.59
CA ARG A 46 -2.41 15.69 1.66
C ARG A 46 -3.80 16.04 1.13
N ALA A 47 -3.94 17.04 0.28
CA ALA A 47 -5.20 17.42 -0.34
C ALA A 47 -5.73 16.27 -1.21
N GLN A 48 -4.87 15.71 -2.07
CA GLN A 48 -5.23 14.59 -2.94
C GLN A 48 -5.62 13.34 -2.14
N ARG A 49 -4.92 13.02 -1.05
CA ARG A 49 -5.30 11.90 -0.16
C ARG A 49 -6.66 12.09 0.49
N GLN A 50 -6.99 13.31 0.90
CA GLN A 50 -8.30 13.62 1.47
C GLN A 50 -9.41 13.48 0.43
N ALA A 51 -9.18 13.97 -0.79
CA ALA A 51 -10.12 13.78 -1.91
C ALA A 51 -10.35 12.28 -2.18
N ALA A 52 -9.28 11.49 -2.31
CA ALA A 52 -9.36 10.05 -2.53
C ALA A 52 -10.03 9.29 -1.38
N ALA A 53 -9.90 9.76 -0.13
CA ALA A 53 -10.62 9.19 1.01
C ALA A 53 -12.12 9.47 0.95
N ARG A 54 -12.51 10.73 0.69
CA ARG A 54 -13.92 11.11 0.54
C ARG A 54 -14.63 10.31 -0.57
N MET A 55 -13.97 10.14 -1.71
CA MET A 55 -14.51 9.32 -2.80
C MET A 55 -14.75 7.87 -2.38
N ARG A 56 -13.82 7.26 -1.63
CA ARG A 56 -13.98 5.89 -1.12
C ARG A 56 -15.09 5.78 -0.08
N ASP A 57 -15.18 6.74 0.83
CA ASP A 57 -16.23 6.76 1.85
C ASP A 57 -17.62 6.89 1.21
N GLN A 58 -17.75 7.78 0.22
CA GLN A 58 -18.99 7.95 -0.54
C GLN A 58 -19.34 6.71 -1.36
N ALA A 59 -18.36 6.09 -2.05
CA ALA A 59 -18.58 4.87 -2.81
C ALA A 59 -19.06 3.70 -1.94
N GLY A 60 -18.58 3.59 -0.69
CA GLY A 60 -19.07 2.60 0.27
C GLY A 60 -20.49 2.85 0.78
N THR A 61 -20.95 4.11 0.75
CA THR A 61 -22.32 4.49 1.14
C THR A 61 -23.32 4.49 -0.02
N MET A 62 -22.84 4.50 -1.26
CA MET A 62 -23.70 4.34 -2.43
C MET A 62 -24.20 2.90 -2.46
N SER A 63 -25.50 2.73 -2.22
CA SER A 63 -26.23 1.45 -2.26
C SER A 63 -26.13 0.68 -3.61
N GLU A 64 -25.43 1.25 -4.59
CA GLU A 64 -25.30 0.75 -5.95
C GLU A 64 -24.11 -0.22 -6.13
N VAL A 65 -23.10 -0.16 -5.24
CA VAL A 65 -21.93 -1.05 -5.29
C VAL A 65 -21.92 -1.97 -4.06
N HIS A 66 -22.65 -3.09 -4.16
CA HIS A 66 -22.65 -4.13 -3.14
C HIS A 66 -21.76 -5.31 -3.57
N VAL A 67 -20.93 -5.81 -2.66
CA VAL A 67 -20.13 -7.03 -2.92
C VAL A 67 -21.03 -8.26 -2.85
N PRO A 68 -21.19 -9.07 -3.92
CA PRO A 68 -22.05 -10.25 -3.86
C PRO A 68 -21.66 -11.20 -2.72
N GLY A 69 -22.63 -11.70 -1.95
CA GLY A 69 -22.36 -12.56 -0.78
C GLY A 69 -21.49 -13.79 -1.12
N ALA A 70 -21.74 -14.42 -2.26
CA ALA A 70 -20.93 -15.55 -2.75
C ALA A 70 -19.45 -15.19 -3.00
N LEU A 71 -19.14 -13.93 -3.34
CA LEU A 71 -17.77 -13.46 -3.49
C LEU A 71 -17.10 -13.27 -2.12
N LEU A 72 -17.84 -12.73 -1.13
CA LEU A 72 -17.36 -12.61 0.24
C LEU A 72 -17.06 -13.99 0.85
N ASP A 73 -17.95 -14.97 0.65
CA ASP A 73 -17.74 -16.34 1.13
C ASP A 73 -16.48 -16.97 0.51
N ARG A 74 -16.25 -16.76 -0.80
CA ARG A 74 -15.04 -17.23 -1.46
C ARG A 74 -13.77 -16.55 -0.96
N LEU A 75 -13.80 -15.22 -0.79
CA LEU A 75 -12.66 -14.45 -0.29
C LEU A 75 -12.29 -14.85 1.16
N THR A 76 -13.29 -15.06 2.01
CA THR A 76 -13.09 -15.51 3.40
C THR A 76 -12.61 -16.97 3.48
N GLY A 77 -12.89 -17.80 2.47
CA GLY A 77 -12.40 -19.18 2.34
C GLY A 77 -10.98 -19.32 1.78
N ILE A 78 -10.35 -18.25 1.26
CA ILE A 78 -8.97 -18.30 0.71
C ILE A 78 -7.95 -18.85 1.72
N PRO A 79 -7.95 -18.47 3.01
CA PRO A 79 -6.98 -18.99 3.97
C PRO A 79 -7.05 -20.51 4.13
N ALA A 80 -8.25 -21.09 4.09
CA ALA A 80 -8.46 -22.54 4.23
C ALA A 80 -7.98 -23.32 2.99
N SER A 81 -8.12 -22.76 1.79
CA SER A 81 -7.65 -23.40 0.55
C SER A 81 -6.13 -23.28 0.32
N CYS A 82 -5.43 -22.42 1.08
CA CYS A 82 -3.98 -22.25 0.97
C CYS A 82 -3.17 -23.26 1.78
N GLY A 83 -3.70 -23.76 2.89
CA GLY A 83 -3.00 -24.73 3.73
C GLY A 83 -2.75 -26.09 3.06
N GLU A 84 -3.56 -26.47 2.07
CA GLU A 84 -3.49 -27.80 1.43
C GLU A 84 -2.33 -27.91 0.41
N ARG A 85 -1.92 -26.79 -0.19
CA ARG A 85 -0.92 -26.75 -1.28
C ARG A 85 0.53 -26.62 -0.80
N ASP A 86 0.75 -26.08 0.40
CA ASP A 86 2.10 -25.86 0.93
C ASP A 86 2.72 -27.11 1.59
N ALA A 87 1.95 -28.20 1.76
CA ALA A 87 2.46 -29.47 2.28
C ALA A 87 3.11 -30.36 1.21
N ALA A 88 2.96 -30.04 -0.09
CA ALA A 88 3.35 -30.93 -1.18
C ALA A 88 4.55 -30.44 -2.04
N SER A 89 5.04 -29.21 -1.84
CA SER A 89 6.08 -28.64 -2.70
C SER A 89 7.17 -27.95 -1.89
N GLY A 90 8.14 -28.74 -1.42
CA GLY A 90 9.47 -28.21 -1.14
C GLY A 90 10.25 -28.17 -2.45
N ASP A 91 10.34 -27.02 -3.11
CA ASP A 91 11.55 -26.63 -3.82
C ASP A 91 11.54 -25.13 -4.18
N ALA A 92 12.74 -24.57 -4.28
CA ALA A 92 13.00 -23.16 -4.50
C ALA A 92 12.60 -22.68 -5.90
N ASP A 93 11.88 -21.55 -5.98
CA ASP A 93 11.90 -20.73 -7.19
C ASP A 93 11.67 -19.23 -6.87
N ASP A 94 12.62 -18.43 -7.34
CA ASP A 94 12.80 -16.99 -7.14
C ASP A 94 12.05 -16.23 -8.24
N HIS A 95 10.73 -16.09 -8.09
CA HIS A 95 9.94 -15.24 -8.97
C HIS A 95 9.09 -14.27 -8.15
N ASP A 96 9.05 -13.00 -8.60
CA ASP A 96 8.41 -11.79 -8.07
C ASP A 96 6.92 -11.96 -7.68
N GLY A 97 6.67 -12.78 -6.66
CA GLY A 97 5.34 -13.02 -6.13
C GLY A 97 4.90 -11.90 -5.19
N VAL A 98 3.82 -11.20 -5.54
CA VAL A 98 3.05 -10.41 -4.57
C VAL A 98 2.57 -11.39 -3.49
N GLY A 99 3.03 -11.22 -2.26
CA GLY A 99 2.70 -12.14 -1.16
C GLY A 99 1.20 -12.16 -0.85
N LEU A 100 0.75 -13.15 -0.08
CA LEU A 100 -0.66 -13.34 0.34
C LEU A 100 -1.30 -12.09 0.99
N ASP A 101 -0.49 -11.18 1.53
CA ASP A 101 -0.90 -9.89 2.11
C ASP A 101 -1.23 -8.81 1.05
N GLY A 102 -1.15 -9.11 -0.25
CA GLY A 102 -1.34 -8.15 -1.35
C GLY A 102 -0.25 -7.07 -1.41
N ARG A 103 0.80 -7.19 -0.59
CA ARG A 103 1.93 -6.27 -0.58
C ARG A 103 3.09 -6.88 -1.34
N ARG A 104 3.74 -6.04 -2.16
CA ARG A 104 5.04 -6.35 -2.76
C ARG A 104 5.99 -6.77 -1.64
N ARG A 105 6.53 -7.99 -1.75
CA ARG A 105 7.45 -8.55 -0.77
C ARG A 105 8.69 -7.64 -0.72
N PRO A 106 9.11 -7.17 0.47
CA PRO A 106 10.24 -6.28 0.58
C PRO A 106 11.54 -6.97 0.12
N GLU A 107 12.26 -6.33 -0.81
CA GLU A 107 13.49 -6.83 -1.45
C GLU A 107 14.73 -6.82 -0.54
N SER A 108 14.62 -6.27 0.69
CA SER A 108 15.72 -6.21 1.65
C SER A 108 15.30 -6.58 3.07
N LEU A 109 16.24 -7.11 3.85
CA LEU A 109 16.05 -7.42 5.28
C LEU A 109 15.57 -6.21 6.08
N GLY A 110 16.12 -5.03 5.82
CA GLY A 110 15.68 -3.79 6.46
C GLY A 110 14.22 -3.46 6.15
N ALA A 111 13.80 -3.66 4.91
CA ALA A 111 12.41 -3.46 4.52
C ALA A 111 11.48 -4.50 5.18
N ARG A 112 11.89 -5.78 5.30
CA ARG A 112 11.16 -6.82 6.06
C ARG A 112 10.95 -6.44 7.53
N LEU A 113 11.99 -5.94 8.19
CA LEU A 113 11.91 -5.46 9.57
C LEU A 113 10.96 -4.26 9.68
N SER A 114 11.05 -3.30 8.75
CA SER A 114 10.17 -2.13 8.74
C SER A 114 8.69 -2.48 8.56
N THR A 115 8.37 -3.47 7.72
CA THR A 115 6.99 -3.95 7.53
C THR A 115 6.46 -4.62 8.79
N SER A 116 7.30 -5.41 9.46
CA SER A 116 6.96 -6.11 10.71
C SER A 116 6.67 -5.12 11.84
N VAL A 117 7.51 -4.10 12.00
CA VAL A 117 7.30 -3.02 12.98
C VAL A 117 6.00 -2.27 12.70
N ARG A 118 5.71 -1.90 11.45
CA ARG A 118 4.45 -1.23 11.08
C ARG A 118 3.21 -2.11 11.30
N ARG A 119 3.32 -3.44 11.15
CA ARG A 119 2.24 -4.38 11.42
C ARG A 119 1.94 -4.44 12.92
N MET A 120 2.99 -4.55 13.75
CA MET A 120 2.86 -4.52 15.22
C MET A 120 2.28 -3.21 15.72
N LEU A 121 2.76 -2.06 15.23
CA LEU A 121 2.23 -0.75 15.62
C LEU A 121 0.75 -0.57 15.25
N ARG A 122 0.26 -1.21 14.18
CA ARG A 122 -1.18 -1.18 13.83
C ARG A 122 -2.02 -2.04 14.77
N VAL A 123 -1.56 -3.25 15.08
CA VAL A 123 -2.25 -4.16 16.02
C VAL A 123 -2.35 -3.54 17.42
N SER A 124 -1.30 -2.83 17.87
CA SER A 124 -1.31 -2.14 19.16
C SER A 124 -2.28 -0.96 19.22
N GLN A 125 -2.62 -0.35 18.08
CA GLN A 125 -3.57 0.76 18.01
C GLN A 125 -5.03 0.29 17.96
N THR A 126 -5.32 -0.85 17.32
CA THR A 126 -6.68 -1.42 17.28
C THR A 126 -7.13 -2.03 18.61
N GLY A 127 -6.19 -2.36 19.52
CA GLY A 127 -6.49 -2.87 20.86
C GLY A 127 -6.82 -1.82 21.93
N ARG A 128 -6.63 -0.52 21.65
CA ARG A 128 -6.73 0.55 22.67
C ARG A 128 -8.07 1.31 22.67
N GLY A 129 -9.02 0.96 21.79
CA GLY A 129 -10.31 1.63 21.62
C GLY A 129 -11.54 0.94 22.22
N ARG A 130 -11.38 -0.06 23.10
CA ARG A 130 -12.48 -0.68 23.85
C ARG A 130 -12.23 -0.57 25.35
N ARG A 131 -12.41 0.63 25.92
CA ARG A 131 -12.73 0.85 27.33
C ARG A 131 -13.60 2.10 27.42
#